data_AF-A0A7Y9I276-F1
#
_entry.id   AF-A0A7Y9I276-F1
#
_cell.length_a   1.000
_cell.length_b   1.000
_cell.length_c   1.000
_cell.angle_alpha   90.00
_cell.angle_beta   90.00
_cell.angle_gamma   90.00
#
_symmetry.space_group_name_H-M   'P 1'
#
loop_
_entity.id
_entity.type
_entity.pdbx_description
1 polymer ?
#
loop_
_entity_poly.entity_id
_entity_poly.type
_entity_poly.pdbx_seq_one_letter_code
_entity_poly.pdbx_strand_id
1 'polypeptide(L)'
;MLETTLLKKSDELNDACRTFFERLKACLKEQDTEAFYSKEIRSSMRLSPSSLGRYLFELERMGYIKITRGNRYKGFEYKIQNWNDLETLTNDAQSMVRSIIENIKTVTRNPPVTQAAGGLPKTQKTSRKPVARFRYV
;
A
#
# COMPACT_ATOMS: atom_id res chain seq x y z
N MET A 1 -15.86 -0.99 -2.54
CA MET A 1 -15.08 -0.36 -3.64
C MET A 1 -13.87 0.46 -3.16
N LEU A 2 -13.97 1.22 -2.07
CA LEU A 2 -12.84 2.00 -1.55
C LEU A 2 -11.77 1.11 -0.91
N GLU A 3 -12.16 0.19 -0.04
CA GLU A 3 -11.26 -0.77 0.62
C GLU A 3 -10.44 -1.61 -0.39
N THR A 4 -11.09 -2.14 -1.42
CA THR A 4 -10.44 -2.93 -2.48
C THR A 4 -9.43 -2.12 -3.29
N THR A 5 -9.69 -0.83 -3.50
CA THR A 5 -8.78 0.06 -4.25
C THR A 5 -7.59 0.47 -3.39
N LEU A 6 -7.84 0.73 -2.10
CA LEU A 6 -6.79 1.04 -1.14
C LEU A 6 -5.87 -0.18 -0.96
N LEU A 7 -6.45 -1.37 -0.79
CA LEU A 7 -5.70 -2.61 -0.67
C LEU A 7 -4.76 -2.83 -1.86
N LYS A 8 -5.26 -2.68 -3.09
CA LYS A 8 -4.43 -2.80 -4.31
C LYS A 8 -3.31 -1.75 -4.41
N LYS A 9 -3.49 -0.57 -3.82
CA LYS A 9 -2.47 0.50 -3.82
C LYS A 9 -1.47 0.37 -2.68
N SER A 10 -1.91 -0.19 -1.56
CA SER A 10 -1.07 -0.52 -0.40
C SER A 10 -0.30 -1.81 -0.61
N ASP A 11 -0.78 -2.69 -1.50
CA ASP A 11 -0.05 -3.87 -1.91
C ASP A 11 1.24 -3.47 -2.63
N GLU A 12 2.33 -3.90 -2.02
CA GLU A 12 3.69 -3.73 -2.51
C GLU A 12 3.96 -4.64 -3.73
N LEU A 13 3.25 -5.75 -3.85
CA LEU A 13 3.38 -6.68 -4.97
C LEU A 13 2.54 -6.24 -6.17
N ASN A 14 3.11 -6.36 -7.36
CA ASN A 14 2.34 -6.26 -8.59
C ASN A 14 1.35 -7.45 -8.72
N ASP A 15 0.23 -7.27 -9.43
CA ASP A 15 -0.84 -8.27 -9.60
C ASP A 15 -0.32 -9.65 -10.04
N ALA A 16 0.64 -9.67 -10.96
CA ALA A 16 1.26 -10.91 -11.43
C ALA A 16 2.09 -11.61 -10.34
N CYS A 17 2.84 -10.85 -9.54
CA CYS A 17 3.66 -11.37 -8.44
C CYS A 17 2.78 -11.87 -7.30
N ARG A 18 1.70 -11.15 -6.99
CA ARG A 18 0.67 -11.57 -6.03
C ARG A 18 0.06 -12.90 -6.45
N THR A 19 -0.38 -13.02 -7.71
CA THR A 19 -0.94 -14.26 -8.25
C THR A 19 0.05 -15.42 -8.18
N PHE A 20 1.33 -15.17 -8.50
CA PHE A 20 2.39 -16.16 -8.36
C PHE A 20 2.58 -16.60 -6.90
N PHE A 21 2.60 -15.65 -5.96
CA PHE A 21 2.83 -15.93 -4.55
C PHE A 21 1.69 -16.74 -3.91
N GLU A 22 0.43 -16.44 -4.24
CA GLU A 22 -0.71 -17.25 -3.77
C GLU A 22 -0.67 -18.67 -4.32
N ARG A 23 -0.33 -18.84 -5.61
CA ARG A 23 -0.11 -20.17 -6.19
C ARG A 23 1.05 -20.89 -5.52
N LEU A 24 2.12 -20.19 -5.17
CA LEU A 24 3.28 -20.77 -4.49
C LEU A 24 2.86 -21.29 -3.12
N LYS A 25 2.15 -20.48 -2.34
CA LYS A 25 1.59 -20.90 -1.04
C LYS A 25 0.69 -22.13 -1.18
N ALA A 26 -0.16 -22.19 -2.22
CA ALA A 26 -1.00 -23.35 -2.48
C ALA A 26 -0.18 -24.61 -2.77
N CYS A 27 0.81 -24.53 -3.67
CA CYS A 27 1.69 -25.67 -3.99
C CYS A 27 2.46 -26.18 -2.76
N LEU A 28 2.93 -25.28 -1.89
CA LEU A 28 3.66 -25.66 -0.68
C LEU A 28 2.76 -26.31 0.37
N LYS A 29 1.51 -25.83 0.51
CA LYS A 29 0.51 -26.47 1.38
C LYS A 29 0.16 -27.89 0.90
N GLU A 30 0.05 -28.10 -0.41
CA GLU A 30 -0.18 -29.44 -0.97
C GLU A 30 0.98 -30.40 -0.70
N GLN A 31 2.21 -29.89 -0.60
CA GLN A 31 3.40 -30.68 -0.32
C GLN A 31 3.72 -30.81 1.17
N ASP A 32 2.97 -30.14 2.05
CA ASP A 32 3.24 -30.03 3.49
C ASP A 32 4.68 -29.56 3.80
N THR A 33 5.17 -28.60 3.02
CA THR A 33 6.51 -28.03 3.20
C THR A 33 6.48 -26.52 3.33
N GLU A 34 7.43 -25.96 4.09
CA GLU A 34 7.59 -24.51 4.22
C GLU A 34 8.76 -23.95 3.40
N ALA A 35 9.62 -24.83 2.88
CA ALA A 35 10.82 -24.49 2.14
C ALA A 35 10.83 -25.20 0.78
N PHE A 36 11.43 -24.56 -0.22
CA PHE A 36 11.41 -25.05 -1.60
C PHE A 36 12.66 -24.66 -2.38
N TYR A 37 12.99 -25.44 -3.40
CA TYR A 37 13.99 -25.09 -4.39
C TYR A 37 13.37 -24.44 -5.62
N SER A 38 14.05 -23.45 -6.21
CA SER A 38 13.55 -22.80 -7.44
C SER A 38 13.31 -23.79 -8.58
N LYS A 39 14.12 -24.85 -8.66
CA LYS A 39 14.02 -25.87 -9.72
C LYS A 39 12.69 -26.64 -9.63
N GLU A 40 12.23 -26.93 -8.41
CA GLU A 40 10.98 -27.67 -8.17
C GLU A 40 9.77 -26.83 -8.56
N ILE A 41 9.74 -25.57 -8.07
CA ILE A 41 8.67 -24.63 -8.39
C ILE A 41 8.58 -24.35 -9.89
N ARG A 42 9.73 -24.23 -10.57
CA ARG A 42 9.76 -24.03 -12.03
C ARG A 42 9.05 -25.14 -12.77
N SER A 43 9.34 -26.39 -12.41
CA SER A 43 8.74 -27.57 -13.05
C SER A 43 7.25 -27.68 -12.71
N SER A 44 6.88 -27.48 -11.44
CA SER A 44 5.50 -27.56 -10.97
C SER A 44 4.61 -26.51 -11.61
N MET A 45 5.09 -25.27 -11.73
CA MET A 45 4.30 -24.14 -12.25
C MET A 45 4.48 -23.89 -13.76
N ARG A 46 5.32 -24.69 -14.43
CA ARG A 46 5.65 -24.56 -15.87
C ARG A 46 6.11 -23.14 -16.25
N LEU A 47 6.92 -22.52 -15.39
CA LEU A 47 7.41 -21.15 -15.58
C LEU A 47 8.72 -21.10 -16.38
N SER A 48 8.91 -20.02 -17.12
CA SER A 48 10.22 -19.71 -17.71
C SER A 48 11.23 -19.38 -16.60
N PRO A 49 12.53 -19.67 -16.80
CA PRO A 49 13.55 -19.37 -15.78
C PRO A 49 13.63 -17.87 -15.48
N SER A 50 13.48 -17.03 -16.51
CA SER A 50 13.50 -15.57 -16.35
C SER A 50 12.30 -15.07 -15.54
N SER A 51 11.10 -15.58 -15.81
CA SER A 51 9.89 -15.21 -15.07
C SER A 51 10.00 -15.61 -13.60
N LEU A 52 10.42 -16.85 -13.33
CA LEU A 52 10.61 -17.34 -11.97
C LEU A 52 11.67 -16.53 -11.23
N GLY A 53 12.82 -16.28 -11.85
CA GLY A 53 13.89 -15.48 -11.25
C GLY A 53 13.42 -14.08 -10.88
N ARG A 54 12.64 -13.44 -11.76
CA ARG A 54 12.04 -12.12 -11.47
C ARG A 54 11.09 -12.18 -10.28
N TYR A 55 10.17 -13.14 -10.23
CA TYR A 55 9.22 -13.25 -9.12
C TYR A 55 9.90 -13.55 -7.79
N LEU A 56 10.87 -14.48 -7.77
CA LEU A 56 11.63 -14.79 -6.56
C LEU A 56 12.45 -13.59 -6.08
N PHE A 57 13.08 -12.86 -6.99
CA PHE A 57 13.81 -11.64 -6.65
C PHE A 57 12.89 -10.56 -6.07
N GLU A 58 11.73 -10.33 -6.67
CA GLU A 58 10.76 -9.34 -6.16
C GLU A 58 10.23 -9.76 -4.78
N LEU A 59 9.87 -11.02 -4.58
CA LEU A 59 9.39 -11.52 -3.28
C LEU A 59 10.47 -11.47 -2.18
N GLU A 60 11.71 -11.80 -2.52
CA GLU A 60 12.84 -11.70 -1.58
C GLU A 60 13.10 -10.24 -1.20
N ARG A 61 13.16 -9.35 -2.20
CA ARG A 61 13.40 -7.91 -1.98
C ARG A 61 12.35 -7.29 -1.06
N MET A 62 11.11 -7.74 -1.17
CA MET A 62 9.99 -7.24 -0.36
C MET A 62 9.77 -8.04 0.94
N GLY A 63 10.64 -9.01 1.25
CA GLY A 63 10.60 -9.74 2.52
C GLY A 63 9.47 -10.76 2.66
N TYR A 64 8.84 -11.18 1.55
CA TYR A 64 7.84 -12.26 1.57
C TYR A 64 8.48 -13.64 1.69
N ILE A 65 9.69 -13.78 1.13
CA ILE A 65 10.49 -15.00 1.19
C ILE A 65 11.94 -14.67 1.58
N LYS A 66 12.65 -15.68 2.09
CA LYS A 66 14.08 -15.58 2.38
C LYS A 66 14.85 -16.77 1.86
N ILE A 67 16.11 -16.56 1.48
CA ILE A 67 17.05 -17.63 1.19
C ILE A 67 17.51 -18.25 2.51
N THR A 68 17.32 -19.56 2.68
CA THR A 68 17.72 -20.28 3.90
C THR A 68 19.03 -21.03 3.68
N ARG A 69 19.20 -21.64 2.50
CA ARG A 69 20.38 -22.44 2.14
C ARG A 69 20.70 -22.30 0.66
N GLY A 70 21.89 -22.76 0.30
CA GLY A 70 22.28 -22.93 -1.10
C GLY A 70 23.38 -22.00 -1.56
N ASN A 71 23.74 -22.11 -2.84
CA ASN A 71 24.71 -21.25 -3.49
C ASN A 71 24.46 -21.21 -5.00
N ARG A 72 25.15 -20.33 -5.72
CA ARG A 72 25.00 -20.15 -7.18
C ARG A 72 25.21 -21.42 -8.02
N TYR A 73 25.93 -22.42 -7.50
CA TYR A 73 26.24 -23.67 -8.21
C TYR A 73 25.21 -24.78 -7.91
N LYS A 74 24.73 -24.86 -6.66
CA LYS A 74 23.77 -25.88 -6.21
C LYS A 74 22.30 -25.45 -6.38
N GLY A 75 22.05 -24.15 -6.46
CA GLY A 75 20.73 -23.54 -6.36
C GLY A 75 20.46 -23.04 -4.95
N PHE A 76 19.40 -22.23 -4.81
CA PHE A 76 18.98 -21.64 -3.55
C PHE A 76 17.70 -22.32 -3.05
N GLU A 77 17.64 -22.50 -1.73
CA GLU A 77 16.47 -22.93 -0.97
C GLU A 77 15.81 -21.69 -0.37
N TYR A 78 14.53 -21.52 -0.63
CA TYR A 78 13.72 -20.40 -0.18
C TYR A 78 12.73 -20.87 0.88
N LYS A 79 12.39 -19.98 1.81
CA LYS A 79 11.34 -20.20 2.81
C LYS A 79 10.38 -19.00 2.84
N ILE A 80 9.09 -19.28 2.98
CA ILE A 80 8.07 -18.24 3.19
C ILE A 80 8.23 -17.63 4.58
N GLN A 81 8.22 -16.29 4.66
CA GLN A 81 8.39 -15.57 5.92
C GLN A 81 7.06 -15.29 6.62
N ASN A 82 6.02 -14.91 5.87
CA ASN A 82 4.67 -14.69 6.39
C ASN A 82 3.63 -15.36 5.48
N TRP A 83 2.86 -16.29 6.05
CA TRP A 83 1.81 -17.03 5.35
C TRP A 83 0.48 -16.29 5.32
N ASN A 84 0.23 -15.44 6.32
CA ASN A 84 -1.00 -14.69 6.50
C ASN A 84 -0.83 -13.23 6.03
N ASP A 85 0.13 -12.97 5.16
CA ASP A 85 0.48 -11.63 4.69
C ASP A 85 -0.74 -10.88 4.08
N LEU A 86 -1.55 -11.58 3.28
CA LEU A 86 -2.73 -11.00 2.65
C LEU A 86 -3.82 -10.68 3.65
N GLU A 87 -4.01 -11.55 4.65
CA GLU A 87 -4.97 -11.34 5.73
C GLU A 87 -4.52 -10.16 6.59
N THR A 88 -3.24 -10.10 6.96
CA THR A 88 -2.68 -8.97 7.72
C THR A 88 -2.86 -7.65 6.97
N LEU A 89 -2.55 -7.64 5.67
CA LEU A 89 -2.69 -6.45 4.83
C LEU A 89 -4.17 -6.01 4.72
N THR A 90 -5.08 -6.97 4.62
CA THR A 90 -6.53 -6.70 4.56
C THR A 90 -7.04 -6.11 5.87
N ASN A 91 -6.64 -6.70 7.01
CA ASN A 91 -7.02 -6.22 8.33
C ASN A 91 -6.47 -4.83 8.60
N ASP A 92 -5.22 -4.56 8.22
CA ASP A 92 -4.59 -3.25 8.35
C ASP A 92 -5.33 -2.19 7.52
N ALA A 93 -5.66 -2.52 6.26
CA ALA A 93 -6.44 -1.65 5.39
C ALA A 93 -7.82 -1.34 5.97
N GLN A 94 -8.54 -2.35 6.49
CA GLN A 94 -9.84 -2.17 7.13
C GLN A 94 -9.76 -1.31 8.39
N SER A 95 -8.74 -1.55 9.23
CA SER A 95 -8.50 -0.78 10.44
C SER A 95 -8.25 0.70 10.12
N MET A 96 -7.42 0.99 9.10
CA MET A 96 -7.18 2.35 8.63
C MET A 96 -8.47 3.02 8.15
N VAL A 97 -9.26 2.37 7.29
CA VAL A 97 -10.52 2.92 6.79
C VAL A 97 -11.49 3.21 7.94
N ARG A 98 -11.63 2.27 8.88
CA ARG A 98 -12.49 2.43 10.05
C ARG A 98 -12.08 3.63 10.90
N SER A 99 -10.79 3.77 11.19
CA SER A 99 -10.28 4.90 11.98
C SER A 99 -10.55 6.26 11.32
N ILE A 100 -10.39 6.36 9.99
CA ILE A 100 -10.70 7.58 9.24
C ILE A 100 -12.19 7.93 9.36
N ILE A 101 -13.07 6.93 9.20
CA ILE A 101 -14.53 7.14 9.33
C ILE A 101 -14.91 7.56 10.75
N GLU A 102 -14.31 6.95 11.77
CA GLU A 102 -14.52 7.33 13.17
C GLU A 102 -14.06 8.77 13.43
N ASN A 103 -12.90 9.17 12.92
CA ASN A 103 -12.38 10.54 13.02
C ASN A 103 -13.28 11.56 12.29
N ILE A 104 -13.83 11.23 11.13
CA ILE A 104 -14.78 12.12 10.45
C ILE A 104 -16.05 12.29 11.30
N LYS A 105 -16.59 11.20 11.85
CA LYS A 105 -17.78 11.24 12.71
C LYS A 105 -17.57 12.06 13.98
N THR A 106 -16.37 12.06 14.58
CA THR A 106 -16.09 12.90 15.76
C THR A 106 -16.00 14.37 15.39
N VAL A 107 -15.36 14.73 14.26
CA VAL A 107 -15.26 16.12 13.80
C VAL A 107 -16.63 16.70 13.43
N THR A 108 -17.51 15.94 12.78
CA THR A 108 -18.85 16.40 12.39
C THR A 108 -19.82 16.55 13.58
N ARG A 109 -19.51 15.97 14.74
CA ARG A 109 -20.33 16.08 15.97
C ARG A 109 -20.07 17.34 16.79
N ASN A 110 -19.05 18.15 16.44
CA ASN A 110 -18.90 19.48 17.03
C ASN A 110 -20.11 20.33 16.63
N PRO A 111 -20.71 21.10 17.56
CA PRO A 111 -21.93 21.85 17.27
C PRO A 111 -21.71 22.80 16.09
N PRO A 112 -22.76 23.11 15.32
CA PRO A 112 -22.65 24.08 14.23
C PRO A 112 -22.03 25.35 14.82
N VAL A 113 -21.02 25.90 14.13
CA VAL A 113 -20.55 27.25 14.39
C VAL A 113 -21.73 28.17 14.11
N THR A 114 -22.55 28.42 15.12
CA THR A 114 -23.65 29.37 15.03
C THR A 114 -23.00 30.74 14.97
N GLN A 115 -22.82 31.28 13.76
CA GLN A 115 -22.64 32.71 13.61
C GLN A 115 -23.92 33.35 14.16
N ALA A 116 -23.86 33.88 15.38
CA ALA A 116 -24.96 34.66 15.94
C ALA A 116 -25.29 35.77 14.94
N ALA A 117 -26.56 35.85 14.53
CA ALA A 117 -27.07 36.73 13.46
C ALA A 117 -26.93 38.25 13.74
N GLY A 118 -26.15 38.66 14.75
CA GLY A 118 -25.95 40.05 15.17
C GLY A 118 -24.49 40.50 15.25
N GLY A 119 -23.53 39.75 14.72
CA GLY A 119 -22.13 40.20 14.69
C GLY A 119 -21.95 41.39 13.76
N LEU A 120 -21.52 42.55 14.30
CA LEU A 120 -21.19 43.74 13.50
C LEU A 120 -20.25 43.37 12.34
N PRO A 121 -20.52 43.79 11.09
CA PRO A 121 -19.55 43.64 10.03
C PRO A 121 -18.30 44.45 10.40
N LYS A 122 -17.14 43.79 10.53
CA LYS A 122 -15.86 44.50 10.65
C LYS A 122 -15.65 45.29 9.36
N THR A 123 -15.81 46.62 9.44
CA THR A 123 -15.47 47.57 8.38
C THR A 123 -14.03 47.34 7.92
N GLN A 124 -13.86 46.85 6.69
CA GLN A 124 -12.57 46.90 6.02
C GLN A 124 -12.28 48.36 5.66
N LYS A 125 -11.27 48.96 6.32
CA LYS A 125 -10.73 50.25 5.92
C LYS A 125 -10.07 50.11 4.54
N THR A 126 -10.73 50.59 3.49
CA THR A 126 -10.14 50.74 2.18
C THR A 126 -9.17 51.93 2.21
N SER A 127 -7.87 51.66 2.31
CA SER A 127 -6.84 52.69 2.16
C SER A 127 -6.71 53.07 0.69
N ARG A 128 -7.41 54.12 0.25
CA ARG A 128 -7.13 54.76 -1.05
C ARG A 128 -5.86 55.62 -0.93
N LYS A 129 -4.76 55.19 -1.56
CA LYS A 129 -3.58 56.04 -1.79
C LYS A 129 -3.90 57.08 -2.87
N PRO A 130 -3.61 58.38 -2.67
CA PRO A 130 -3.78 59.37 -3.71
C PRO A 130 -2.67 59.26 -4.76
N VAL A 131 -3.03 59.35 -6.04
CA VAL A 131 -2.09 59.43 -7.16
C VAL A 131 -1.68 60.89 -7.32
N ALA A 132 -0.40 61.21 -7.10
CA ALA A 132 0.15 62.54 -7.33
C ALA A 132 0.29 62.79 -8.85
N ARG A 133 -0.36 63.85 -9.36
CA ARG A 133 -0.12 64.39 -10.70
C ARG A 133 1.05 65.37 -10.64
N PHE A 134 2.17 65.03 -11.27
CA PHE A 134 3.21 66.00 -11.58
C PHE A 134 2.85 66.73 -12.89
N ARG A 135 2.76 68.06 -12.82
CA ARG A 135 2.79 68.96 -13.99
C ARG A 135 4.26 69.33 -14.23
N TYR A 136 4.77 69.10 -15.43
CA TYR A 136 6.01 69.72 -15.90
C TYR A 136 5.68 71.09 -16.49
N VAL A 137 6.49 72.08 -16.11
CA VAL A 137 6.66 73.37 -16.78
C VAL A 137 7.70 73.20 -17.87
#